data_AF-A0A087THK4-F1
#
_entry.id   AF-A0A087THK4-F1
#
_cell.length_a   1.000
_cell.length_b   1.000
_cell.length_c   1.000
_cell.angle_alpha   90.00
_cell.angle_beta   90.00
_cell.angle_gamma   90.00
#
_symmetry.space_group_name_H-M   'P 1'
#
loop_
_entity.id
_entity.type
_entity.pdbx_description
1 polymer ?
#
loop_
_entity_poly.entity_id
_entity_poly.type
_entity_poly.pdbx_seq_one_letter_code
_entity_poly.pdbx_strand_id
1 'polypeptide(L)'
;MKHQKSTESTWVDFSYELENYCKEWVTGLGVESFEQLLDLMVIDQLKRRVPPEIRDHFLDEWVEMISSKKLAEKLDAYENVRGNFQKNLAADRRKGKYNPKTQSKTNSDDKNNAENK
;
A
#
# COMPACT_ATOMS: atom_id res chain seq x y z
N MET A 1 13.96 1.14 -3.90
CA MET A 1 15.40 1.00 -4.23
C MET A 1 16.17 1.20 -2.94
N LYS A 2 17.03 0.27 -2.51
CA LYS A 2 17.90 0.49 -1.35
C LYS A 2 19.22 1.02 -1.88
N HIS A 3 19.54 2.29 -1.62
CA HIS A 3 20.87 2.83 -1.92
C HIS A 3 21.86 2.16 -0.97
N GLN A 4 22.70 1.29 -1.54
CA GLN A 4 23.76 0.60 -0.81
C GLN A 4 25.10 1.15 -1.27
N LYS A 5 26.04 1.30 -0.33
CA LYS A 5 27.41 1.70 -0.65
C LYS A 5 28.03 0.66 -1.59
N SER A 6 28.60 1.10 -2.71
CA SER A 6 29.42 0.24 -3.56
C SER A 6 30.67 -0.24 -2.82
N THR A 7 31.19 -1.41 -3.17
CA THR A 7 32.50 -1.87 -2.67
C THR A 7 33.64 -0.97 -3.10
N GLU A 8 33.46 -0.21 -4.20
CA GLU A 8 34.47 0.65 -4.81
C GLU A 8 34.44 2.10 -4.33
N SER A 9 33.34 2.57 -3.72
CA SER A 9 33.22 3.95 -3.23
C SER A 9 33.69 4.09 -1.79
N THR A 10 34.16 5.27 -1.38
CA THR A 10 34.44 5.54 0.04
C THR A 10 33.15 5.87 0.81
N TRP A 11 33.21 5.88 2.14
CA TRP A 11 32.10 6.39 2.95
C TRP A 11 31.86 7.89 2.72
N VAL A 12 32.91 8.64 2.37
CA VAL A 12 32.81 10.06 2.02
C VAL A 12 32.02 10.23 0.73
N ASP A 13 32.37 9.49 -0.32
CA ASP A 13 31.64 9.53 -1.60
C ASP A 13 30.16 9.18 -1.40
N PHE A 14 29.88 8.11 -0.64
CA PHE A 14 28.52 7.70 -0.35
C PHE A 14 27.74 8.74 0.48
N SER A 15 28.42 9.45 1.39
CA SER A 15 27.78 10.54 2.14
C SER A 15 27.40 11.71 1.22
N TYR A 16 28.24 12.05 0.24
CA TYR A 16 27.93 13.06 -0.76
C TYR A 16 26.78 12.64 -1.68
N GLU A 17 26.76 11.38 -2.11
CA GLU A 17 25.65 10.83 -2.90
C GLU A 17 24.32 10.90 -2.13
N LEU A 18 24.31 10.49 -0.85
CA LEU A 18 23.12 10.56 0.00
C LEU A 18 22.68 12.00 0.24
N GLU A 19 23.63 12.91 0.47
CA GLU A 19 23.32 14.33 0.66
C GLU A 19 22.66 14.92 -0.60
N ASN A 20 23.21 14.64 -1.77
CA ASN A 20 22.66 15.12 -3.04
C ASN A 20 21.27 14.53 -3.31
N TYR A 21 21.09 13.23 -3.08
CA TYR A 21 19.79 12.58 -3.21
C TYR A 21 18.75 13.21 -2.28
N CYS A 22 19.09 13.44 -1.01
CA CYS A 22 18.19 14.07 -0.05
C CYS A 22 17.83 15.50 -0.47
N LYS A 23 18.80 16.28 -0.96
CA LYS A 23 18.57 17.63 -1.49
C LYS A 23 17.61 17.60 -2.68
N GLU A 24 17.90 16.78 -3.68
CA GLU A 24 17.05 16.65 -4.88
C GLU A 24 15.64 16.19 -4.53
N TRP A 25 15.49 15.26 -3.59
CA TRP A 25 14.19 14.78 -3.16
C TRP A 25 13.36 15.85 -2.43
N VAL A 26 13.97 16.54 -1.45
CA VAL A 26 13.33 17.61 -0.68
C VAL A 26 12.97 18.78 -1.59
N THR A 27 13.86 19.17 -2.50
CA THR A 27 13.59 20.21 -3.51
C THR A 27 12.52 19.78 -4.51
N GLY A 28 12.57 18.53 -5.00
CA GLY A 28 11.58 18.00 -5.94
C GLY A 28 10.17 17.91 -5.38
N LEU A 29 10.04 17.80 -4.06
CA LEU A 29 8.77 17.83 -3.34
C LEU A 29 8.33 19.24 -2.92
N GLY A 30 9.11 20.29 -3.24
CA GLY A 30 8.77 21.68 -2.88
C GLY A 30 8.76 21.93 -1.37
N VAL A 31 9.63 21.25 -0.62
CA VAL A 31 9.77 21.49 0.82
C VAL A 31 10.59 22.76 1.04
N GLU A 32 9.96 23.76 1.64
CA GLU A 32 10.49 25.11 1.86
C GLU A 32 10.73 25.42 3.34
N SER A 33 10.08 24.68 4.25
CA SER A 33 10.16 24.90 5.69
C SER A 33 10.63 23.68 6.48
N PHE A 34 11.13 23.93 7.69
CA PHE A 34 11.53 22.86 8.60
C PHE A 34 10.34 21.99 9.03
N GLU A 35 9.17 22.61 9.22
CA GLU A 35 7.92 21.91 9.55
C GLU A 35 7.49 20.98 8.42
N GLN A 36 7.60 21.40 7.16
CA GLN A 36 7.33 20.55 6.00
C GLN A 36 8.33 19.39 5.91
N LEU A 37 9.61 19.63 6.22
CA LEU A 37 10.61 18.57 6.30
C LEU A 37 10.27 17.56 7.42
N LEU A 38 9.89 18.03 8.60
CA LEU A 38 9.43 17.16 9.68
C LEU A 38 8.21 16.34 9.28
N ASP A 39 7.24 16.97 8.60
CA ASP A 39 6.05 16.28 8.12
C ASP A 39 6.40 15.16 7.12
N LEU A 40 7.32 15.44 6.19
CA LEU A 40 7.85 14.45 5.25
C LEU A 40 8.55 13.28 5.96
N MET A 41 9.35 13.56 6.99
CA MET A 41 9.99 12.53 7.79
C MET A 41 8.97 11.65 8.52
N VAL A 42 7.91 12.24 9.09
CA VAL A 42 6.83 11.49 9.74
C VAL A 42 6.08 10.63 8.72
N ILE A 43 5.78 11.16 7.53
CA ILE A 43 5.17 10.40 6.43
C ILE A 43 6.02 9.19 6.07
N ASP A 44 7.32 9.35 5.88
CA ASP A 44 8.21 8.23 5.54
C ASP A 44 8.22 7.15 6.65
N GLN A 45 8.23 7.58 7.92
CA GLN A 45 8.15 6.66 9.05
C GLN A 45 6.80 5.93 9.16
N LEU A 46 5.68 6.59 8.86
CA LEU A 46 4.36 5.97 8.80
C LEU A 46 4.30 4.95 7.65
N LYS A 47 4.72 5.36 6.45
CA LYS A 47 4.71 4.51 5.25
C LYS A 47 5.50 3.21 5.44
N ARG A 48 6.60 3.24 6.21
CA ARG A 48 7.40 2.04 6.56
C ARG A 48 6.69 1.08 7.54
N ARG A 49 5.75 1.57 8.35
CA ARG A 49 5.02 0.79 9.36
C ARG A 49 3.71 0.21 8.84
N VAL A 50 3.15 0.80 7.79
CA VAL A 50 1.92 0.33 7.17
C VAL A 50 2.17 -1.02 6.47
N PRO A 51 1.39 -2.06 6.79
CA PRO A 51 1.48 -3.35 6.11
C PRO A 51 1.25 -3.21 4.59
N PRO A 52 1.93 -4.02 3.75
CA PRO A 52 1.79 -3.97 2.29
C PRO A 52 0.34 -4.08 1.81
N GLU A 53 -0.48 -4.90 2.48
CA GLU A 53 -1.88 -5.11 2.10
C GLU A 53 -2.70 -3.83 2.24
N ILE A 54 -2.40 -3.01 3.24
CA ILE A 54 -3.06 -1.72 3.46
C ILE A 54 -2.55 -0.71 2.43
N ARG A 55 -1.22 -0.67 2.22
CA ARG A 55 -0.61 0.21 1.21
C ARG A 55 -1.17 -0.02 -0.19
N ASP A 56 -1.36 -1.28 -0.57
CA ASP A 56 -1.79 -1.64 -1.93
C ASP A 56 -3.21 -1.14 -2.25
N HIS A 57 -4.03 -0.83 -1.25
CA HIS A 57 -5.32 -0.15 -1.42
C HIS A 57 -5.20 1.33 -1.79
N PHE A 58 -4.04 1.95 -1.58
CA PHE A 58 -3.83 3.39 -1.75
C PHE A 58 -2.79 3.72 -2.82
N LEU A 59 -2.36 2.77 -3.66
CA LEU A 59 -1.20 2.94 -4.56
C LEU A 59 -1.19 4.26 -5.34
N ASP A 60 -2.34 4.63 -5.93
CA ASP A 60 -2.48 5.85 -6.73
C ASP A 60 -2.27 7.12 -5.89
N GLU A 61 -2.85 7.15 -4.69
CA GLU A 61 -2.75 8.30 -3.78
C GLU A 61 -1.49 8.26 -2.90
N TRP A 62 -0.81 7.12 -2.79
CA TRP A 62 0.26 6.86 -1.83
C TRP A 62 1.46 7.78 -2.07
N VAL A 63 1.80 8.00 -3.34
CA VAL A 63 2.93 8.86 -3.75
C VAL A 63 2.59 10.34 -3.52
N GLU A 64 1.34 10.72 -3.68
CA GLU A 64 0.85 12.11 -3.55
C GLU A 64 0.63 12.55 -2.09
N MET A 65 0.69 11.63 -1.13
CA MET A 65 0.52 11.98 0.28
C MET A 65 1.75 12.73 0.82
N ILE A 66 1.61 14.05 0.85
CA ILE A 66 2.57 15.02 1.41
C ILE A 66 2.10 15.62 2.75
N SER A 67 1.05 15.06 3.36
CA SER A 67 0.58 15.44 4.70
C SER A 67 0.53 14.23 5.64
N SER A 68 1.29 14.26 6.74
CA SER A 68 1.30 13.16 7.71
C SER A 68 -0.07 12.95 8.36
N LYS A 69 -0.75 14.06 8.69
CA LYS A 69 -2.09 14.05 9.26
C LYS A 69 -3.10 13.39 8.32
N LYS A 70 -3.12 13.79 7.04
CA LYS A 70 -4.03 13.22 6.05
C LYS A 70 -3.79 11.73 5.84
N LEU A 71 -2.52 11.30 5.83
CA LEU A 71 -2.17 9.88 5.76
C LEU A 71 -2.69 9.13 6.99
N ALA A 72 -2.48 9.65 8.20
CA ALA A 72 -2.97 9.02 9.44
C ALA A 72 -4.50 8.88 9.46
N GLU A 73 -5.23 9.95 9.12
CA GLU A 73 -6.70 9.93 9.06
C GLU A 73 -7.23 8.88 8.09
N LYS A 74 -6.58 8.70 6.93
CA LYS A 74 -6.94 7.66 5.95
C LYS A 74 -6.67 6.25 6.47
N LEU A 75 -5.52 6.04 7.14
CA LEU A 75 -5.18 4.76 7.74
C LEU A 75 -6.19 4.38 8.83
N ASP A 76 -6.51 5.31 9.73
CA ASP A 76 -7.51 5.10 10.80
C ASP A 76 -8.89 4.79 10.22
N ALA A 77 -9.32 5.53 9.19
CA ALA A 77 -10.59 5.28 8.51
C ALA A 77 -10.65 3.87 7.90
N TYR A 78 -9.57 3.43 7.24
CA TYR A 78 -9.49 2.10 6.66
C TYR A 78 -9.51 1.01 7.72
N GLU A 79 -8.74 1.15 8.81
CA GLU A 79 -8.71 0.18 9.90
C GLU A 79 -10.08 0.03 10.58
N ASN A 80 -10.79 1.13 10.77
CA ASN A 80 -12.16 1.11 11.32
C ASN A 80 -13.12 0.32 10.42
N VAL A 81 -13.09 0.56 9.11
CA VAL A 81 -13.93 -0.18 8.14
C VAL A 81 -13.56 -1.66 8.11
N ARG A 82 -12.26 -1.98 8.07
CA ARG A 82 -11.75 -3.35 8.06
C ARG A 82 -12.11 -4.11 9.33
N GLY A 83 -11.96 -3.46 10.49
CA GLY A 83 -12.31 -4.05 11.79
C GLY A 83 -13.81 -4.35 11.89
N ASN A 84 -14.67 -3.45 11.40
CA ASN A 84 -16.12 -3.68 11.35
C ASN A 84 -16.49 -4.83 10.39
N PHE A 85 -15.88 -4.87 9.21
CA PHE A 85 -16.07 -5.96 8.25
C PHE A 85 -15.66 -7.32 8.84
N GLN A 86 -14.50 -7.39 9.51
CA GLN A 86 -14.03 -8.61 10.16
C GLN A 86 -14.95 -9.08 11.29
N LYS A 87 -15.45 -8.14 12.13
CA LYS A 87 -16.43 -8.45 13.19
C LYS A 87 -17.73 -9.00 12.59
N ASN A 88 -18.21 -8.39 11.51
CA ASN A 88 -19.43 -8.84 10.81
C ASN A 88 -19.25 -10.23 10.20
N LEU A 89 -18.12 -10.50 9.53
CA LEU A 89 -17.79 -11.83 9.01
C LEU A 89 -17.70 -12.88 10.12
N ALA A 90 -17.07 -12.53 11.26
CA ALA A 90 -16.98 -13.43 12.40
C ALA A 90 -18.36 -13.72 13.03
N ALA A 91 -19.23 -12.70 13.11
CA ALA A 91 -20.61 -12.87 13.58
C ALA A 91 -21.43 -13.75 12.64
N ASP A 92 -21.27 -13.60 11.32
CA ASP A 92 -22.00 -14.38 10.32
C ASP A 92 -21.57 -15.85 10.28
N ARG A 93 -20.26 -16.10 10.48
CA ARG A 93 -19.72 -17.45 10.70
C ARG A 93 -20.26 -18.10 11.97
N ARG A 94 -20.38 -17.35 13.07
CA ARG A 94 -21.00 -17.84 14.33
C ARG A 94 -22.49 -18.13 14.19
N LYS A 95 -23.19 -17.44 13.28
CA LYS A 95 -24.61 -17.66 12.98
C LYS A 95 -24.86 -18.77 11.94
N GLY A 96 -23.81 -19.47 11.49
CA GLY A 96 -23.92 -20.63 10.61
C GLY A 96 -24.31 -20.34 9.16
N LYS A 97 -24.21 -19.08 8.68
CA LYS A 97 -24.74 -18.66 7.38
C LYS A 97 -23.73 -18.54 6.24
N TYR A 98 -22.49 -19.01 6.40
CA TYR A 98 -21.52 -19.00 5.30
C TYR A 98 -20.71 -20.30 5.19
N ASN A 99 -21.01 -21.10 4.16
CA ASN A 99 -20.19 -22.22 3.72
C ASN A 99 -19.45 -21.81 2.42
N PRO A 100 -18.12 -21.60 2.41
CA PRO A 100 -17.40 -21.11 1.21
C PRO A 100 -17.30 -22.12 0.06
N LYS A 101 -17.84 -23.34 0.20
CA LYS A 101 -17.72 -24.41 -0.79
C LYS A 101 -18.98 -24.55 -1.64
N THR A 102 -19.30 -23.56 -2.48
CA THR A 102 -20.11 -23.76 -3.70
C THR A 102 -20.01 -22.53 -4.60
N GLN A 103 -18.88 -22.38 -5.28
CA GLN A 103 -18.86 -21.80 -6.63
C GLN A 103 -17.93 -22.65 -7.49
N SER A 104 -18.35 -23.90 -7.71
CA SER A 104 -17.88 -24.68 -8.85
C SER A 104 -19.05 -24.93 -9.79
N LYS A 105 -18.91 -24.36 -10.99
CA LYS A 105 -19.59 -24.67 -12.26
C LYS A 105 -21.02 -24.18 -12.43
N THR A 106 -21.16 -23.08 -13.17
CA THR A 106 -22.06 -23.00 -14.34
C THR A 106 -21.38 -22.11 -15.39
N ASN A 107 -21.70 -22.36 -16.68
CA ASN A 107 -20.98 -22.01 -17.93
C ASN A 107 -20.04 -23.15 -18.32
N SER A 108 -20.24 -23.93 -19.38
CA SER A 108 -21.15 -23.95 -20.53
C SER A 108 -21.33 -25.45 -20.87
N ASP A 109 -22.40 -25.93 -21.50
CA ASP A 109 -22.45 -26.10 -22.96
C ASP A 109 -23.86 -26.56 -23.33
N ASP A 110 -24.59 -25.71 -24.05
CA ASP A 110 -25.75 -26.10 -24.82
C ASP A 110 -25.35 -26.04 -26.31
N LYS A 111 -25.70 -27.12 -27.02
CA LYS A 111 -25.72 -27.33 -28.48
C LYS A 111 -24.42 -27.81 -29.15
N ASN A 112 -24.39 -29.09 -29.50
CA ASN A 112 -24.76 -29.52 -30.86
C ASN A 112 -24.92 -31.04 -30.94
N ASN A 113 -26.11 -31.47 -31.37
CA ASN A 113 -26.50 -32.84 -31.65
C ASN A 113 -26.40 -33.12 -33.16
N ALA A 114 -25.84 -34.29 -33.49
CA ALA A 114 -26.04 -35.16 -34.66
C ALA A 114 -26.04 -34.58 -36.09
N GLU A 115 -25.10 -35.07 -36.91
CA GLU A 115 -25.28 -35.91 -38.12
C GLU A 115 -23.89 -35.96 -38.81
N ASN A 116 -23.31 -37.11 -39.17
CA ASN A 116 -23.74 -37.90 -40.31
C ASN A 116 -23.07 -39.28 -40.30
N LYS A 117 -23.77 -40.26 -40.85
CA LYS A 117 -23.30 -41.62 -41.14
C LYS A 117 -22.67 -41.68 -42.53
#